data_AF-A0A9D6G3R4-F1
#
_entry.id   AF-A0A9D6G3R4-F1
#
_cell.length_a   1.000
_cell.length_b   1.000
_cell.length_c   1.000
_cell.angle_alpha   90.00
_cell.angle_beta   90.00
_cell.angle_gamma   90.00
#
_symmetry.space_group_name_H-M   'P 1'
#
loop_
_entity.id
_entity.type
_entity.pdbx_description
1 polymer ?
#
loop_
_entity_poly.entity_id
_entity_poly.type
_entity_poly.pdbx_seq_one_letter_code
_entity_poly.pdbx_strand_id
1 'polypeptide(L)' 'MRPGEAKLAQLFASGNIGKFPTKNRIKYGACCVSNYNTRDGFITPRELARTKVIAGTGCG' A
#
# COMPACT_ATOMS: atom_id res chain seq x y z
N MET A 1 19.69 1.31 -12.22
CA MET A 1 18.26 0.97 -12.40
C MET A 1 18.11 -0.53 -12.15
N ARG A 2 17.14 -0.96 -11.33
CA ARG A 2 16.98 -2.39 -11.00
C ARG A 2 16.33 -3.14 -12.19
N PRO A 3 16.64 -4.42 -12.45
CA PRO A 3 16.10 -5.15 -13.60
C PRO A 3 14.57 -5.14 -13.68
N GLY A 4 13.88 -5.24 -12.53
CA GLY A 4 12.42 -5.19 -12.46
C GLY A 4 11.84 -3.82 -12.83
N GLU A 5 12.52 -2.72 -12.52
CA GLU A 5 12.09 -1.37 -12.87
C GLU A 5 12.21 -1.13 -14.38
N ALA A 6 13.27 -1.65 -14.99
CA ALA A 6 13.46 -1.57 -16.44
C ALA A 6 12.39 -2.34 -17.21
N LYS A 7 12.02 -3.54 -16.73
CA LYS A 7 11.00 -4.39 -17.38
C LYS A 7 9.57 -3.88 -17.15
N LEU A 8 9.29 -3.25 -16.02
CA LEU A 8 7.96 -2.82 -15.59
C LEU A 8 7.89 -1.30 -15.38
N ALA A 9 8.45 -0.52 -16.31
CA ALA A 9 8.57 0.94 -16.18
C ALA A 9 7.22 1.62 -15.84
N GLN A 10 6.12 1.15 -16.42
CA GLN A 10 4.78 1.70 -16.16
C GLN A 10 4.27 1.45 -14.73
N LEU A 11 4.74 0.40 -14.05
CA LEU A 11 4.35 0.08 -12.68
C LEU A 11 5.00 1.05 -11.68
N PHE A 12 6.24 1.44 -11.96
CA PHE A 12 7.02 2.36 -11.12
C PHE A 12 6.85 3.83 -11.51
N ALA A 13 6.15 4.13 -12.61
CA ALA A 13 5.83 5.49 -13.02
C ALA A 13 4.82 6.15 -12.06
N SER A 14 5.00 7.45 -11.81
CA SER A 14 4.02 8.26 -11.09
C SER A 14 2.71 8.39 -11.87
N GLY A 15 1.64 8.74 -11.17
CA GLY A 15 0.34 8.99 -11.78
C GLY A 15 -0.66 9.49 -10.76
N ASN A 16 -1.95 9.34 -11.08
CA ASN A 16 -3.04 9.71 -10.20
C ASN A 16 -3.98 8.52 -10.01
N ILE A 17 -4.46 8.32 -8.78
CA ILE A 17 -5.61 7.46 -8.48
C ILE A 17 -6.75 8.38 -8.05
N GLY A 18 -7.69 8.63 -8.97
CA GLY A 18 -8.69 9.68 -8.81
C GLY A 18 -8.01 11.04 -8.62
N LYS A 19 -8.30 11.71 -7.50
CA LYS A 19 -7.71 13.02 -7.14
C LYS A 19 -6.36 12.92 -6.41
N PHE A 20 -5.87 11.72 -6.13
CA PHE A 20 -4.67 11.53 -5.32
C PHE A 20 -3.45 11.28 -6.20
N PRO A 21 -2.41 12.14 -6.14
CA PRO A 21 -1.15 11.86 -6.82
C PRO A 21 -0.44 10.68 -6.16
N THR A 22 0.13 9.79 -6.97
CA THR A 22 0.86 8.60 -6.51
C THR A 22 2.27 8.56 -7.08
N LYS A 23 3.23 8.14 -6.25
CA LYS A 23 4.63 7.97 -6.66
C LYS A 23 4.83 6.80 -7.63
N ASN A 24 3.96 5.81 -7.55
CA ASN A 24 3.96 4.59 -8.37
C ASN A 24 2.53 4.02 -8.45
N ARG A 25 2.35 2.97 -9.25
CA ARG A 25 1.07 2.25 -9.42
C ARG A 25 1.00 0.94 -8.60
N ILE A 26 1.90 0.77 -7.62
CA ILE A 26 1.93 -0.38 -6.71
C ILE A 26 1.11 -0.02 -5.46
N LYS A 27 0.13 -0.87 -5.11
CA LYS A 27 -0.84 -0.61 -4.04
C LYS A 27 -1.09 -1.84 -3.19
N TYR A 28 -1.32 -1.63 -1.90
CA TYR A 28 -1.76 -2.70 -1.00
C TYR A 28 -3.24 -2.99 -1.21
N GLY A 29 -3.57 -4.24 -1.52
CA GLY A 29 -4.95 -4.71 -1.56
C GLY A 29 -5.48 -5.02 -0.15
N ALA A 30 -6.79 -4.85 0.05
CA ALA A 30 -7.44 -5.34 1.26
C ALA A 30 -7.34 -6.88 1.34
N CYS A 31 -6.92 -7.41 2.49
CA CYS A 31 -6.72 -8.85 2.68
C CYS A 31 -7.23 -9.30 4.04
N CYS A 32 -8.28 -10.12 4.04
CA CYS A 32 -8.95 -10.63 5.25
C CYS A 32 -8.08 -11.57 6.09
N VAL A 33 -7.11 -12.27 5.47
CA VAL A 33 -6.15 -13.16 6.16
C VAL A 33 -5.27 -12.37 7.13
N SER A 34 -5.11 -11.09 6.87
CA SER A 34 -4.19 -10.21 7.56
C SER A 34 -4.93 -9.13 8.37
N ASN A 35 -6.16 -9.43 8.79
CA ASN A 35 -6.99 -8.53 9.58
C ASN A 35 -6.66 -8.67 11.07
N TYR A 36 -6.07 -7.64 11.67
CA TYR A 36 -5.82 -7.62 13.12
C TYR A 36 -6.83 -6.76 13.88
N ASN A 37 -7.98 -6.41 13.29
CA ASN A 37 -9.05 -5.70 13.99
C ASN A 37 -9.73 -6.60 15.05
N THR A 38 -10.46 -5.97 15.96
CA THR A 38 -11.31 -6.68 16.92
C THR A 38 -12.47 -7.35 16.19
N ARG A 39 -13.15 -8.31 16.86
CA ARG A 39 -14.34 -8.97 16.31
C ARG A 39 -15.49 -8.01 16.07
N ASP A 40 -15.59 -6.95 16.88
CA ASP A 40 -16.61 -5.91 16.76
C ASP A 40 -16.25 -4.85 15.71
N GLY A 41 -15.14 -5.02 14.97
CA GLY A 41 -14.77 -4.17 13.85
C GLY A 41 -13.91 -2.95 14.20
N PHE A 42 -13.33 -2.89 15.41
CA PHE A 42 -12.45 -1.79 15.81
C PHE A 42 -11.00 -2.05 15.46
N ILE A 43 -10.28 -0.98 15.10
CA ILE A 43 -8.85 -1.06 14.82
C ILE A 43 -8.07 -1.37 16.10
N THR A 44 -7.14 -2.32 16.02
CA THR A 44 -6.22 -2.60 17.13
C THR A 44 -4.92 -1.81 17.00
N PRO A 45 -4.15 -1.65 18.09
CA PRO A 45 -2.82 -1.05 18.01
C PRO A 45 -1.89 -1.75 17.01
N ARG A 46 -2.04 -3.08 16.83
CA ARG A 46 -1.28 -3.86 15.85
C ARG A 46 -1.64 -3.49 14.42
N GLU A 47 -2.93 -3.40 14.11
CA GLU A 47 -3.39 -2.99 12.78
C GLU A 47 -2.97 -1.55 12.47
N LEU A 48 -3.06 -0.66 13.46
CA LEU A 48 -2.59 0.72 13.32
C LEU A 48 -1.08 0.79 13.06
N ALA A 49 -0.27 0.04 13.81
CA ALA A 49 1.18 -0.03 13.62
C ALA A 49 1.54 -0.55 12.22
N ARG A 50 0.85 -1.60 11.75
CA ARG A 50 1.02 -2.12 10.40
C ARG A 50 0.65 -1.07 9.34
N THR A 51 -0.46 -0.37 9.51
CA THR A 51 -0.91 0.67 8.57
C THR A 51 0.14 1.77 8.44
N LYS A 52 0.79 2.16 9.55
CA LYS A 52 1.92 3.12 9.53
C LYS A 52 3.11 2.61 8.72
N VAL A 53 3.49 1.34 8.88
CA VAL A 53 4.57 0.74 8.09
C VAL A 53 4.24 0.73 6.60
N ILE A 54 3.02 0.32 6.25
CA ILE A 54 2.52 0.32 4.86
C ILE A 54 2.56 1.73 4.26
N ALA A 55 2.04 2.74 4.98
CA ALA A 55 2.06 4.12 4.53
C ALA A 55 3.49 4.64 4.28
N GLY A 56 4.47 4.18 5.07
CA GLY A 56 5.88 4.51 4.92
C GLY A 56 6.55 3.94 3.67
N THR A 57 5.95 2.94 3.00
CA THR A 57 6.54 2.32 1.79
C THR A 57 6.43 3.20 0.54
N GLY A 58 5.57 4.22 0.56
CA GLY A 58 5.22 4.99 -0.65
C GLY A 58 4.32 4.23 -1.64
N CYS A 59 3.84 3.04 -1.26
CA CYS A 59 2.91 2.20 -2.00
C CYS A 59 1.51 2.15 -1.36
N GLY A 60 1.20 3.14 -0.51
CA GLY A 60 -0.17 3.37 -0.03
C GLY A 60 -1.14 3.64 -1.18
#